data_AF-A0A950Y2R3-F1
#
_entry.id   AF-A0A950Y2R3-F1
#
_cell.length_a   1.000
_cell.length_b   1.000
_cell.length_c   1.000
_cell.angle_alpha   90.00
_cell.angle_beta   90.00
_cell.angle_gamma   90.00
#
_symmetry.space_group_name_H-M   'P 1'
#
loop_
_entity.id
_entity.type
_entity.pdbx_description
1 polymer ?
#
loop_
_entity_poly.entity_id
_entity_poly.type
_entity_poly.pdbx_seq_one_letter_code
_entity_poly.pdbx_strand_id
1 'polypeptide(L)'
;MGELIMMPSRKTENEQAVIDTNSSIDFTVWKRAPKERTPAYFPTYSTVSKAMQTAMRTWVREWFAANPEILLRPHTAYPILVYQCTHPFSGKPTNIFTYDIQQTEALNRAFASAANKLGRELRSLDTKRFSWFTREHYFAYRSKEVVKYVQRNRRALYKMLNVETVLMDSILKFAIIDIPKLGLEDSIVLLRRAFNTQLRRFSDLIDLTGRTEQLLRIATDALVTKLPSDNVMELPLAA
;
A
#
# COMPACT_ATOMS: atom_id res chain seq x y z
N MET A 1 -59.22 -4.25 25.23
CA MET A 1 -58.75 -5.53 24.68
C MET A 1 -57.99 -5.22 23.40
N GLY A 2 -56.67 -5.06 23.49
CA GLY A 2 -55.79 -4.80 22.35
C GLY A 2 -54.51 -5.57 22.59
N GLU A 3 -54.33 -6.66 21.83
CA GLU A 3 -53.19 -7.56 21.94
C GLU A 3 -51.91 -6.88 21.43
N LEU A 4 -50.89 -6.85 22.28
CA LEU A 4 -49.55 -6.36 21.99
C LEU A 4 -48.81 -7.44 21.17
N ILE A 5 -48.71 -7.25 19.85
CA ILE A 5 -47.92 -8.10 18.97
C ILE A 5 -46.43 -7.84 19.26
N MET A 6 -45.83 -8.71 20.08
CA MET A 6 -44.38 -8.76 20.30
C MET A 6 -43.70 -9.40 19.09
N MET A 7 -42.93 -8.61 18.34
CA MET A 7 -42.05 -9.16 17.30
C MET A 7 -40.82 -9.82 17.93
N PRO A 8 -40.40 -11.02 17.47
CA PRO A 8 -39.21 -11.68 17.97
C PRO A 8 -37.95 -10.93 17.51
N SER A 9 -37.09 -10.61 18.48
CA SER A 9 -35.78 -9.99 18.27
C SER A 9 -34.92 -10.89 17.38
N ARG A 10 -34.66 -10.43 16.15
CA ARG A 10 -33.79 -11.10 15.18
C ARG A 10 -32.35 -11.00 15.69
N LYS A 11 -31.86 -12.06 16.34
CA LYS A 11 -30.41 -12.26 16.53
C LYS A 11 -29.80 -12.46 15.16
N THR A 12 -29.14 -11.44 14.63
CA THR A 12 -28.27 -11.57 13.46
C THR A 12 -27.01 -12.33 13.88
N GLU A 13 -27.10 -13.65 13.83
CA GLU A 13 -25.95 -14.53 13.62
C GLU A 13 -25.40 -14.26 12.22
N ASN A 14 -24.49 -13.29 12.11
CA ASN A 14 -23.67 -13.11 10.91
C ASN A 14 -22.31 -12.48 11.24
N GLU A 15 -21.74 -12.88 12.37
CA GLU A 15 -20.32 -12.68 12.73
C GLU A 15 -19.57 -14.01 12.59
N GLN A 16 -19.65 -14.66 11.43
CA GLN A 16 -18.84 -15.84 11.14
C GLN A 16 -18.23 -15.75 9.74
N ALA A 17 -17.30 -14.79 9.60
CA ALA A 17 -16.17 -14.88 8.67
C ALA A 17 -15.13 -13.79 9.01
N VAL A 18 -14.77 -13.64 10.28
CA VAL A 18 -13.51 -12.98 10.63
C VAL A 18 -12.43 -14.00 10.33
N ILE A 19 -11.80 -13.83 9.16
CA ILE A 19 -10.63 -14.60 8.74
C ILE A 19 -9.59 -14.49 9.87
N ASP A 20 -9.26 -15.65 10.41
CA ASP A 20 -8.30 -15.87 11.48
C ASP A 20 -6.97 -15.17 11.16
N THR A 21 -6.81 -13.96 11.71
CA THR A 21 -5.70 -13.03 11.39
C THR A 21 -4.51 -13.22 12.34
N ASN A 22 -4.54 -14.28 13.15
CA ASN A 22 -3.73 -14.43 14.35
C ASN A 22 -2.37 -15.13 14.17
N SER A 23 -1.84 -15.29 12.95
CA SER A 23 -0.42 -15.67 12.83
C SER A 23 0.47 -14.48 13.21
N SER A 24 1.02 -14.51 14.43
CA SER A 24 1.99 -13.52 14.90
C SER A 24 3.09 -13.29 13.86
N ILE A 25 3.42 -12.03 13.58
CA ILE A 25 4.50 -11.67 12.64
C ILE A 25 5.83 -12.06 13.29
N ASP A 26 6.63 -12.91 12.63
CA ASP A 26 7.97 -13.22 13.10
C ASP A 26 8.95 -12.11 12.68
N PHE A 27 9.15 -11.14 13.57
CA PHE A 27 10.11 -10.06 13.33
C PHE A 27 11.57 -10.51 13.48
N THR A 28 11.85 -11.71 14.00
CA THR A 28 13.24 -12.16 14.20
C THR A 28 13.98 -12.34 12.87
N VAL A 29 13.27 -12.61 11.78
CA VAL A 29 13.83 -12.71 10.43
C VAL A 29 14.55 -11.43 9.98
N TRP A 30 14.14 -10.26 10.50
CA TRP A 30 14.77 -8.97 10.18
C TRP A 30 16.19 -8.84 10.73
N LYS A 31 16.59 -9.65 11.73
CA LYS A 31 17.99 -9.74 12.18
C LYS A 31 18.92 -10.28 11.08
N ARG A 32 18.38 -11.04 10.13
CA ARG A 32 19.10 -11.60 8.97
C ARG A 32 18.97 -10.72 7.73
N ALA A 33 18.29 -9.58 7.82
CA ALA A 33 18.13 -8.69 6.68
C ALA A 33 19.49 -8.20 6.16
N PRO A 34 19.71 -8.13 4.84
CA PRO A 34 21.00 -7.72 4.30
C PRO A 34 21.35 -6.28 4.68
N LYS A 35 22.65 -6.00 4.84
CA LYS A 35 23.20 -4.66 5.14
C LYS A 35 23.48 -3.89 3.85
N GLU A 36 23.50 -2.56 3.89
CA GLU A 36 23.62 -1.68 2.70
C GLU A 36 24.77 -2.03 1.74
N ARG A 37 25.90 -2.53 2.26
CA ARG A 37 27.09 -2.89 1.45
C ARG A 37 27.10 -4.33 0.94
N THR A 38 25.99 -5.06 1.07
CA THR A 38 25.88 -6.45 0.59
C THR A 38 25.18 -6.50 -0.76
N PRO A 39 25.58 -7.39 -1.69
CA PRO A 39 24.91 -7.53 -2.98
C PRO A 39 23.41 -7.85 -2.87
N ALA A 40 22.99 -8.50 -1.77
CA ALA A 40 21.61 -8.85 -1.50
C ALA A 40 20.73 -7.67 -1.02
N TYR A 41 21.33 -6.53 -0.65
CA TYR A 41 20.63 -5.37 -0.10
C TYR A 41 19.53 -4.86 -1.02
N PHE A 42 19.93 -4.36 -2.18
CA PHE A 42 18.99 -3.71 -3.09
C PHE A 42 17.89 -4.67 -3.59
N PRO A 43 18.19 -5.91 -4.04
CA PRO A 43 17.15 -6.86 -4.45
C PRO A 43 16.13 -7.18 -3.36
N THR A 44 16.59 -7.26 -2.11
CA THR A 44 15.73 -7.57 -0.96
C THR A 44 14.79 -6.42 -0.65
N TYR A 45 15.32 -5.22 -0.40
CA TYR A 45 14.50 -4.06 -0.03
C TYR A 45 13.65 -3.53 -1.19
N SER A 46 14.08 -3.73 -2.45
CA SER A 46 13.22 -3.47 -3.62
C SER A 46 12.01 -4.41 -3.65
N THR A 47 12.19 -5.68 -3.30
CA THR A 47 11.08 -6.65 -3.21
C THR A 47 10.11 -6.28 -2.09
N VAL A 48 10.62 -5.97 -0.90
CA VAL A 48 9.82 -5.48 0.24
C VAL A 48 9.04 -4.23 -0.14
N SER A 49 9.72 -3.22 -0.69
CA SER A 49 9.10 -1.96 -1.10
C SER A 49 7.99 -2.18 -2.13
N LYS A 50 8.25 -3.00 -3.14
CA LYS A 50 7.27 -3.32 -4.18
C LYS A 50 6.05 -4.03 -3.61
N ALA A 51 6.24 -4.96 -2.67
CA ALA A 51 5.13 -5.66 -2.01
C ALA A 51 4.24 -4.68 -1.22
N MET A 52 4.85 -3.81 -0.40
CA MET A 52 4.13 -2.78 0.35
C MET A 52 3.36 -1.82 -0.57
N GLN A 53 4.04 -1.28 -1.59
CA GLN A 53 3.43 -0.40 -2.59
C GLN A 53 2.26 -1.05 -3.33
N THR A 54 2.38 -2.34 -3.64
CA THR A 54 1.30 -3.11 -4.28
C THR A 54 0.10 -3.23 -3.34
N ALA A 55 0.34 -3.61 -2.09
CA ALA A 55 -0.71 -3.76 -1.08
C ALA A 55 -1.49 -2.45 -0.87
N MET A 56 -0.79 -1.33 -0.74
CA MET A 56 -1.41 -0.02 -0.54
C MET A 56 -2.30 0.39 -1.73
N ARG A 57 -1.88 0.13 -2.97
CA ARG A 57 -2.71 0.38 -4.17
C ARG A 57 -3.95 -0.51 -4.19
N THR A 58 -3.84 -1.76 -3.74
CA THR A 58 -4.98 -2.68 -3.60
C THR A 58 -5.97 -2.17 -2.56
N TRP A 59 -5.51 -1.77 -1.37
CA TRP A 59 -6.40 -1.24 -0.33
C TRP A 59 -7.07 0.07 -0.72
N VAL A 60 -6.38 0.95 -1.43
CA VAL A 60 -7.00 2.16 -1.98
C VAL A 60 -8.10 1.82 -2.97
N ARG A 61 -7.90 0.80 -3.80
CA ARG A 61 -8.92 0.31 -4.73
C ARG A 61 -10.13 -0.29 -4.02
N GLU A 62 -9.89 -1.11 -3.00
CA GLU A 62 -10.96 -1.65 -2.14
C GLU A 62 -11.77 -0.52 -1.49
N TRP A 63 -11.09 0.47 -0.91
CA TRP A 63 -11.73 1.63 -0.31
C TRP A 63 -12.53 2.43 -1.35
N PHE A 64 -11.97 2.67 -2.53
CA PHE A 64 -12.65 3.42 -3.59
C PHE A 64 -13.91 2.71 -4.08
N ALA A 65 -13.87 1.38 -4.20
CA ALA A 65 -15.05 0.58 -4.56
C ALA A 65 -16.15 0.62 -3.48
N ALA A 66 -15.75 0.63 -2.20
CA ALA A 66 -16.66 0.72 -1.07
C ALA A 66 -17.24 2.13 -0.83
N ASN A 67 -16.60 3.19 -1.37
CA ASN A 67 -16.97 4.60 -1.15
C ASN A 67 -17.29 5.32 -2.48
N PRO A 68 -18.27 4.84 -3.25
CA PRO A 68 -18.54 5.34 -4.60
C PRO A 68 -19.05 6.79 -4.64
N GLU A 69 -19.59 7.31 -3.55
CA GLU A 69 -20.01 8.71 -3.40
C GLU A 69 -18.86 9.70 -3.59
N ILE A 70 -17.60 9.25 -3.48
CA ILE A 70 -16.44 10.06 -3.84
C ILE A 70 -16.49 10.53 -5.30
N LEU A 71 -17.18 9.78 -6.17
CA LEU A 71 -17.39 10.12 -7.58
C LEU A 71 -18.26 11.38 -7.78
N LEU A 72 -18.99 11.82 -6.76
CA LEU A 72 -19.69 13.11 -6.81
C LEU A 72 -18.71 14.30 -6.79
N ARG A 73 -17.44 14.07 -6.45
CA ARG A 73 -16.39 15.09 -6.30
C ARG A 73 -15.19 14.75 -7.20
N PRO A 74 -15.23 15.07 -8.52
CA PRO A 74 -14.19 14.71 -9.48
C PRO A 74 -12.77 15.08 -9.04
N HIS A 75 -12.58 16.31 -8.61
CA HIS A 75 -11.27 16.82 -8.21
C HIS A 75 -10.69 16.13 -6.96
N THR A 76 -11.55 15.52 -6.15
CA THR A 76 -11.18 14.73 -4.98
C THR A 76 -10.91 13.26 -5.36
N ALA A 77 -11.70 12.71 -6.28
CA ALA A 77 -11.54 11.33 -6.78
C ALA A 77 -10.30 11.16 -7.67
N TYR A 78 -9.95 12.16 -8.48
CA TYR A 78 -8.89 12.04 -9.48
C TYR A 78 -7.53 11.65 -8.91
N PRO A 79 -7.00 12.25 -7.82
CA PRO A 79 -5.73 11.82 -7.25
C PRO A 79 -5.75 10.37 -6.77
N ILE A 80 -6.87 9.91 -6.22
CA ILE A 80 -7.04 8.52 -5.76
C ILE A 80 -7.02 7.55 -6.94
N LEU A 81 -7.80 7.87 -7.99
CA LEU A 81 -7.81 7.11 -9.25
C LEU A 81 -6.43 7.05 -9.89
N VAL A 82 -5.70 8.16 -9.93
CA VAL A 82 -4.34 8.21 -10.49
C VAL A 82 -3.38 7.40 -9.63
N TYR A 83 -3.42 7.53 -8.30
CA TYR A 83 -2.55 6.78 -7.39
C TYR A 83 -2.69 5.26 -7.57
N GLN A 84 -3.92 4.72 -7.53
CA GLN A 84 -4.14 3.28 -7.71
C GLN A 84 -3.74 2.76 -9.10
N CYS A 85 -3.69 3.65 -10.10
CA CYS A 85 -3.22 3.33 -11.45
C CYS A 85 -1.69 3.36 -11.60
N THR A 86 -0.98 4.01 -10.69
CA THR A 86 0.49 4.01 -10.73
C THR A 86 1.01 2.59 -10.58
N HIS A 87 2.07 2.25 -11.30
CA HIS A 87 2.78 1.00 -11.04
C HIS A 87 3.61 1.14 -9.76
N PRO A 88 3.74 0.11 -8.93
CA PRO A 88 4.74 0.09 -7.87
C PRO A 88 6.12 0.40 -8.45
N PHE A 89 6.90 1.22 -7.74
CA PHE A 89 8.24 1.58 -8.17
C PHE A 89 9.13 0.33 -8.22
N SER A 90 9.71 0.06 -9.39
CA SER A 90 10.54 -1.13 -9.61
C SER A 90 11.99 -0.99 -9.14
N GLY A 91 12.33 0.12 -8.46
CA GLY A 91 13.71 0.46 -8.14
C GLY A 91 14.46 1.06 -9.34
N LYS A 92 15.51 1.85 -9.06
CA LYS A 92 16.64 2.13 -9.96
C LYS A 92 17.88 1.45 -9.34
N PRO A 93 18.96 1.13 -10.09
CA PRO A 93 20.20 0.59 -9.50
C PRO A 93 20.90 1.51 -8.48
N THR A 94 20.35 2.70 -8.21
CA THR A 94 20.71 3.59 -7.10
C THR A 94 19.67 3.44 -5.99
N ASN A 95 20.08 3.08 -4.77
CA ASN A 95 19.35 2.85 -3.48
C ASN A 95 18.00 3.57 -3.22
N ILE A 96 17.10 3.59 -4.20
CA ILE A 96 15.84 4.30 -4.24
C ILE A 96 14.79 3.21 -4.43
N PHE A 97 13.88 3.14 -3.47
CA PHE A 97 12.90 2.06 -3.39
C PHE A 97 11.47 2.51 -3.71
N THR A 98 11.20 3.82 -3.74
CA THR A 98 9.87 4.41 -3.94
C THR A 98 9.93 5.61 -4.90
N TYR A 99 8.77 6.19 -5.22
CA TYR A 99 8.73 7.44 -5.97
C TYR A 99 9.13 8.62 -5.09
N ASP A 100 10.38 9.05 -5.22
CA ASP A 100 10.87 10.27 -4.57
C ASP A 100 10.15 11.50 -5.15
N ILE A 101 9.38 12.18 -4.30
CA ILE A 101 8.61 13.37 -4.66
C ILE A 101 9.49 14.59 -4.98
N GLN A 102 10.77 14.56 -4.58
CA GLN A 102 11.76 15.59 -4.92
C GLN A 102 12.34 15.36 -6.33
N GLN A 103 12.18 14.16 -6.89
CA GLN A 103 12.69 13.81 -8.23
C GLN A 103 11.60 13.88 -9.30
N THR A 104 11.63 14.92 -10.12
CA THR A 104 10.69 15.14 -11.22
C THR A 104 10.59 13.93 -12.17
N GLU A 105 11.71 13.26 -12.47
CA GLU A 105 11.72 12.06 -13.33
C GLU A 105 10.96 10.87 -12.72
N ALA A 106 11.09 10.64 -11.41
CA ALA A 106 10.39 9.56 -10.74
C ALA A 106 8.87 9.79 -10.81
N LEU A 107 8.44 11.03 -10.58
CA LEU A 107 7.05 11.42 -10.67
C LEU A 107 6.50 11.36 -12.10
N ASN A 108 7.26 11.80 -13.09
CA ASN A 108 6.86 11.68 -14.50
C ASN A 108 6.63 10.21 -14.88
N ARG A 109 7.47 9.29 -14.36
CA ARG A 109 7.26 7.85 -14.52
C ARG A 109 5.99 7.37 -13.81
N ALA A 110 5.71 7.85 -12.60
CA ALA A 110 4.45 7.52 -11.91
C ALA A 110 3.24 7.92 -12.76
N PHE A 111 3.21 9.16 -13.25
CA PHE A 111 2.11 9.67 -14.09
C PHE A 111 2.00 8.93 -15.43
N ALA A 112 3.10 8.67 -16.12
CA ALA A 112 3.10 7.91 -17.36
C ALA A 112 2.54 6.49 -17.12
N SER A 113 2.95 5.86 -16.04
CA SER A 113 2.47 4.52 -15.65
C SER A 113 0.96 4.51 -15.34
N ALA A 114 0.46 5.57 -14.70
CA ALA A 114 -0.95 5.73 -14.41
C ALA A 114 -1.77 5.99 -15.68
N ALA A 115 -1.29 6.83 -16.59
CA ALA A 115 -1.97 7.15 -17.85
C ALA A 115 -2.26 5.90 -18.69
N ASN A 116 -1.32 4.94 -18.71
CA ASN A 116 -1.48 3.68 -19.45
C ASN A 116 -2.62 2.79 -18.91
N LYS A 117 -2.93 2.88 -17.61
CA LYS A 117 -3.94 2.04 -16.94
C LYS A 117 -5.27 2.76 -16.75
N LEU A 118 -5.24 4.08 -16.55
CA LEU A 118 -6.41 4.85 -16.14
C LEU A 118 -7.57 4.74 -17.12
N GLY A 119 -7.32 4.71 -18.43
CA GLY A 119 -8.40 4.52 -19.41
C GLY A 119 -9.17 3.21 -19.25
N ARG A 120 -8.51 2.13 -18.80
CA ARG A 120 -9.18 0.85 -18.49
C ARG A 120 -9.96 0.95 -17.19
N GLU A 121 -9.36 1.54 -16.16
CA GLU A 121 -10.01 1.72 -14.85
C GLU A 121 -11.28 2.58 -14.96
N LEU A 122 -11.23 3.67 -15.72
CA LEU A 122 -12.39 4.52 -15.96
C LEU A 122 -13.53 3.77 -16.65
N ARG A 123 -13.24 2.76 -17.50
CA ARG A 123 -14.29 1.92 -18.11
C ARG A 123 -14.93 0.95 -17.13
N SER A 124 -14.21 0.51 -16.11
CA SER A 124 -14.71 -0.43 -15.11
C SER A 124 -15.45 0.24 -13.95
N LEU A 125 -15.45 1.57 -13.87
CA LEU A 125 -16.22 2.29 -12.85
C LEU A 125 -17.72 2.16 -13.09
N ASP A 126 -18.46 1.67 -12.10
CA ASP A 126 -19.92 1.72 -12.10
C ASP A 126 -20.43 3.13 -11.78
N THR A 127 -20.64 3.90 -12.84
CA THR A 127 -21.14 5.28 -12.79
C THR A 127 -22.62 5.41 -13.17
N LYS A 128 -23.31 4.28 -13.44
CA LYS A 128 -24.70 4.30 -13.97
C LYS A 128 -25.69 4.94 -13.00
N ARG A 129 -25.42 4.84 -11.70
CA ARG A 129 -26.21 5.44 -10.62
C ARG A 129 -26.09 6.96 -10.49
N PHE A 130 -25.15 7.60 -11.17
CA PHE A 130 -24.96 9.05 -11.12
C PHE A 130 -25.56 9.77 -12.33
N SER A 131 -25.79 11.08 -12.20
CA SER A 131 -26.25 11.95 -13.29
C SER A 131 -25.29 11.94 -14.48
N TRP A 132 -25.77 12.36 -15.66
CA TRP A 132 -24.92 12.46 -16.85
C TRP A 132 -23.70 13.38 -16.61
N PHE A 133 -23.92 14.53 -15.97
CA PHE A 133 -22.85 15.49 -15.68
C PHE A 133 -21.76 14.89 -14.79
N THR A 134 -22.13 14.08 -13.80
CA THR A 134 -21.16 13.42 -12.93
C THR A 134 -20.41 12.30 -13.65
N ARG A 135 -21.10 11.44 -14.40
CA ARG A 135 -20.45 10.30 -15.08
C ARG A 135 -19.49 10.74 -16.19
N GLU A 136 -19.75 11.88 -16.84
CA GLU A 136 -18.93 12.37 -17.95
C GLU A 136 -17.46 12.57 -17.54
N HIS A 137 -17.23 13.06 -16.32
CA HIS A 137 -15.90 13.24 -15.72
C HIS A 137 -15.07 11.94 -15.66
N TYR A 138 -15.72 10.78 -15.69
CA TYR A 138 -15.10 9.48 -15.55
C TYR A 138 -15.12 8.65 -16.83
N PHE A 139 -15.48 9.24 -17.97
CA PHE A 139 -15.39 8.54 -19.24
C PHE A 139 -13.95 8.28 -19.65
N ALA A 140 -13.71 7.13 -20.28
CA ALA A 140 -12.36 6.66 -20.60
C ALA A 140 -11.54 7.64 -21.47
N TYR A 141 -12.21 8.39 -22.36
CA TYR A 141 -11.55 9.38 -23.21
C TYR A 141 -10.98 10.56 -22.40
N ARG A 142 -11.52 10.85 -21.21
CA ARG A 142 -11.04 11.88 -20.27
C ARG A 142 -9.76 11.47 -19.52
N SER A 143 -9.30 10.22 -19.63
CA SER A 143 -8.13 9.70 -18.88
C SER A 143 -6.90 10.61 -18.96
N LYS A 144 -6.57 11.14 -20.14
CA LYS A 144 -5.45 12.09 -20.31
C LYS A 144 -5.67 13.40 -19.56
N GLU A 145 -6.89 13.91 -19.58
CA GLU A 145 -7.26 15.15 -18.87
C GLU A 145 -7.22 14.96 -17.35
N VAL A 146 -7.68 13.81 -16.86
CA VAL A 146 -7.61 13.45 -15.43
C VAL A 146 -6.16 13.41 -14.97
N VAL A 147 -5.26 12.75 -15.72
CA VAL A 147 -3.82 12.74 -15.39
C VAL A 147 -3.24 14.15 -15.41
N LYS A 148 -3.54 14.94 -16.44
CA LYS A 148 -3.07 16.33 -16.57
C LYS A 148 -3.57 17.21 -15.43
N TYR A 149 -4.81 17.00 -14.98
CA TYR A 149 -5.37 17.68 -13.82
C TYR A 149 -4.56 17.35 -12.55
N VAL A 150 -4.30 16.07 -12.29
CA VAL A 150 -3.54 15.65 -11.09
C VAL A 150 -2.09 16.10 -11.16
N GLN A 151 -1.47 16.13 -12.35
CA GLN A 151 -0.13 16.69 -12.55
C GLN A 151 -0.05 18.16 -12.13
N ARG A 152 -1.07 18.96 -12.46
CA ARG A 152 -1.18 20.37 -12.05
C ARG A 152 -1.54 20.51 -10.57
N ASN A 153 -2.35 19.59 -10.03
CA ASN A 153 -2.88 19.61 -8.67
C ASN A 153 -2.28 18.47 -7.81
N ARG A 154 -0.94 18.45 -7.74
CA ARG A 154 -0.16 17.30 -7.28
C ARG A 154 -0.20 16.97 -5.78
N ARG A 155 -0.70 17.89 -4.94
CA ARG A 155 -0.59 17.81 -3.46
C ARG A 155 -1.11 16.50 -2.89
N ALA A 156 -2.31 16.07 -3.29
CA ALA A 156 -2.93 14.86 -2.76
C ALA A 156 -2.17 13.59 -3.18
N LEU A 157 -1.74 13.51 -4.45
CA LEU A 157 -0.93 12.39 -4.92
C LEU A 157 0.43 12.34 -4.22
N TYR A 158 1.06 13.49 -4.02
CA TYR A 158 2.37 13.58 -3.35
C TYR A 158 2.29 13.13 -1.90
N LYS A 159 1.21 13.46 -1.20
CA LYS A 159 0.97 12.99 0.17
C LYS A 159 0.94 11.46 0.24
N MET A 160 0.21 10.80 -0.66
CA MET A 160 0.14 9.34 -0.73
C MET A 160 1.48 8.70 -1.08
N LEU A 161 2.19 9.22 -2.10
CA LEU A 161 3.51 8.71 -2.50
C LEU A 161 4.58 8.92 -1.40
N ASN A 162 4.57 10.08 -0.74
CA ASN A 162 5.49 10.39 0.33
C ASN A 162 5.34 9.44 1.53
N VAL A 163 4.11 9.01 1.83
CA VAL A 163 3.90 8.01 2.88
C VAL A 163 4.58 6.69 2.52
N GLU A 164 4.58 6.26 1.25
CA GLU A 164 5.34 5.07 0.82
C GLU A 164 6.84 5.23 1.10
N THR A 165 7.40 6.40 0.77
CA THR A 165 8.81 6.73 1.03
C THR A 165 9.13 6.65 2.52
N VAL A 166 8.35 7.33 3.37
CA VAL A 166 8.63 7.37 4.82
C VAL A 166 8.42 6.01 5.48
N LEU A 167 7.45 5.21 5.01
CA LEU A 167 7.27 3.83 5.48
C LEU A 167 8.48 2.97 5.13
N MET A 168 9.01 3.11 3.92
CA MET A 168 10.22 2.39 3.51
C MET A 168 11.44 2.84 4.31
N ASP A 169 11.62 4.14 4.54
CA ASP A 169 12.69 4.66 5.40
C ASP A 169 12.58 4.11 6.83
N SER A 170 11.35 3.95 7.33
CA SER A 170 11.10 3.34 8.65
C SER A 170 11.53 1.88 8.69
N ILE A 171 11.31 1.11 7.62
CA ILE A 171 11.80 -0.28 7.48
C ILE A 171 13.33 -0.33 7.46
N LEU A 172 13.96 0.55 6.67
CA LEU A 172 15.43 0.60 6.59
C LEU A 172 16.05 0.98 7.94
N LYS A 173 15.49 2.01 8.60
CA LYS A 173 15.92 2.42 9.94
C LYS A 173 15.75 1.29 10.95
N PHE A 174 14.59 0.61 10.93
CA PHE A 174 14.32 -0.53 11.80
C PHE A 174 15.38 -1.63 11.64
N ALA A 175 15.61 -2.07 10.40
CA ALA A 175 16.51 -3.19 10.13
C ALA A 175 18.00 -2.86 10.37
N ILE A 176 18.43 -1.64 10.03
CA ILE A 176 19.85 -1.28 9.98
C ILE A 176 20.32 -0.57 11.25
N ILE A 177 19.44 0.21 11.89
CA ILE A 177 19.81 1.12 12.98
C ILE A 177 19.17 0.69 14.30
N ASP A 178 17.85 0.51 14.32
CA ASP A 178 17.12 0.34 15.58
C ASP A 178 17.36 -1.06 16.17
N ILE A 179 17.25 -2.14 15.39
CA ILE A 179 17.51 -3.51 15.89
C ILE A 179 18.91 -3.62 16.55
N PRO A 180 20.01 -3.17 15.92
CA PRO A 180 21.33 -3.25 16.55
C PRO A 180 21.50 -2.35 17.79
N LYS A 181 20.79 -1.23 17.89
CA LYS A 181 20.97 -0.24 18.97
C LYS A 181 20.05 -0.46 20.16
N LEU A 182 18.81 -0.84 19.92
CA LEU A 182 17.73 -0.90 20.90
C LEU A 182 17.30 -2.35 21.20
N GLY A 183 17.70 -3.30 20.37
CA GLY A 183 17.17 -4.66 20.42
C GLY A 183 15.83 -4.79 19.69
N LEU A 184 15.36 -6.03 19.52
CA LEU A 184 14.22 -6.34 18.64
C LEU A 184 12.90 -5.77 19.17
N GLU A 185 12.57 -6.03 20.44
CA GLU A 185 11.27 -5.68 21.03
C GLU A 185 10.98 -4.18 21.00
N ASP A 186 11.92 -3.37 21.48
CA ASP A 186 11.77 -1.90 21.50
C ASP A 186 11.70 -1.32 20.08
N SER A 187 12.48 -1.90 19.15
CA SER A 187 12.47 -1.48 17.74
C SER A 187 11.12 -1.77 17.07
N ILE A 188 10.45 -2.87 17.42
CA ILE A 188 9.11 -3.20 16.89
C ILE A 188 8.09 -2.15 17.34
N VAL A 189 8.14 -1.70 18.59
CA VAL A 189 7.23 -0.67 19.11
C VAL A 189 7.40 0.63 18.32
N LEU A 190 8.64 1.05 18.07
CA LEU A 190 8.93 2.24 17.28
C LEU A 190 8.47 2.09 15.82
N LEU A 191 8.70 0.93 15.21
CA LEU A 191 8.28 0.64 13.85
C LEU A 191 6.76 0.70 13.71
N ARG A 192 6.01 0.04 14.61
CA ARG A 192 4.54 0.07 14.63
C ARG A 192 4.01 1.49 14.82
N ARG A 193 4.59 2.28 15.71
CA ARG A 193 4.21 3.68 15.91
C ARG A 193 4.45 4.51 14.64
N ALA A 194 5.60 4.32 13.99
CA ALA A 194 5.90 5.00 12.73
C ALA A 194 4.88 4.64 11.65
N PHE A 195 4.59 3.34 11.46
CA PHE A 195 3.61 2.86 10.49
C PHE A 195 2.21 3.42 10.73
N ASN A 196 1.70 3.32 11.96
CA ASN A 196 0.39 3.89 12.31
C ASN A 196 0.34 5.40 12.02
N THR A 197 1.39 6.13 12.37
CA THR A 197 1.45 7.57 12.12
C THR A 197 1.40 7.90 10.62
N GLN A 198 2.17 7.18 9.80
CA GLN A 198 2.23 7.47 8.37
C GLN A 198 0.97 6.99 7.63
N LEU A 199 0.41 5.84 8.00
CA LEU A 199 -0.84 5.34 7.41
C LEU A 199 -2.03 6.22 7.76
N ARG A 200 -2.05 6.86 8.93
CA ARG A 200 -3.03 7.91 9.25
C ARG A 200 -2.88 9.15 8.37
N ARG A 201 -1.64 9.46 7.97
CA ARG A 201 -1.29 10.62 7.13
C ARG A 201 -1.38 10.32 5.63
N PHE A 202 -1.77 9.11 5.25
CA PHE A 202 -1.80 8.68 3.85
C PHE A 202 -2.70 9.56 2.98
N SER A 203 -3.91 9.86 3.45
CA SER A 203 -4.88 10.72 2.80
C SER A 203 -5.78 11.38 3.83
N ASP A 204 -6.41 12.50 3.50
CA ASP A 204 -7.44 13.11 4.36
C ASP A 204 -8.78 12.36 4.31
N LEU A 205 -8.90 11.37 3.41
CA LEU A 205 -10.14 10.62 3.14
C LEU A 205 -10.01 9.13 3.42
N ILE A 206 -8.80 8.59 3.24
CA ILE A 206 -8.52 7.16 3.36
C ILE A 206 -7.66 6.97 4.60
N ASP A 207 -8.24 6.38 5.64
CA ASP A 207 -7.51 5.96 6.83
C ASP A 207 -7.05 4.51 6.66
N LEU A 208 -5.74 4.30 6.62
CA LEU A 208 -5.12 2.98 6.50
C LEU A 208 -4.52 2.48 7.82
N THR A 209 -4.74 3.15 8.96
CA THR A 209 -4.17 2.75 10.27
C THR A 209 -4.51 1.33 10.67
N GLY A 210 -5.74 0.88 10.40
CA GLY A 210 -6.19 -0.49 10.65
C GLY A 210 -5.45 -1.56 9.83
N ARG A 211 -4.62 -1.17 8.84
CA ARG A 211 -3.82 -2.07 7.99
C ARG A 211 -2.36 -2.18 8.43
N THR A 212 -1.96 -1.57 9.55
CA THR A 212 -0.55 -1.56 10.03
C THR A 212 0.04 -2.96 10.13
N GLU A 213 -0.58 -3.87 10.89
CA GLU A 213 -0.05 -5.23 11.06
C GLU A 213 -0.05 -6.02 9.75
N GLN A 214 -1.06 -5.81 8.89
CA GLN A 214 -1.11 -6.44 7.58
C GLN A 214 0.05 -5.96 6.68
N LEU A 215 0.39 -4.66 6.71
CA LEU A 215 1.49 -4.12 5.92
C LEU A 215 2.85 -4.61 6.43
N LEU A 216 3.03 -4.66 7.75
CA LEU A 216 4.25 -5.19 8.38
C LEU A 216 4.43 -6.69 8.07
N ARG A 217 3.33 -7.46 8.06
CA ARG A 217 3.36 -8.85 7.63
C ARG A 217 3.79 -8.97 6.17
N ILE A 218 3.17 -8.22 5.25
CA ILE A 218 3.53 -8.21 3.83
C ILE A 218 5.01 -7.85 3.62
N ALA A 219 5.53 -6.89 4.37
CA ALA A 219 6.94 -6.53 4.33
C ALA A 219 7.84 -7.69 4.80
N THR A 220 7.44 -8.36 5.89
CA THR A 220 8.18 -9.47 6.49
C THR A 220 8.15 -10.71 5.58
N ASP A 221 7.00 -11.07 5.03
CA ASP A 221 6.85 -12.16 4.07
C ASP A 221 7.71 -11.91 2.83
N ALA A 222 7.70 -10.68 2.30
CA ALA A 222 8.53 -10.29 1.16
C ALA A 222 10.03 -10.41 1.47
N LEU A 223 10.47 -10.08 2.68
CA LEU A 223 11.85 -10.31 3.13
C LEU A 223 12.18 -11.80 3.14
N VAL A 224 11.31 -12.63 3.72
CA VAL A 224 11.52 -14.09 3.82
C VAL A 224 11.72 -14.73 2.45
N THR A 225 10.99 -14.30 1.41
CA THR A 225 11.20 -14.79 0.03
C THR A 225 12.57 -14.50 -0.56
N LYS A 226 13.35 -13.61 0.04
CA LYS A 226 14.69 -13.19 -0.41
C LYS A 226 15.81 -13.65 0.50
N LEU A 227 15.51 -14.12 1.70
CA LEU A 227 16.51 -14.75 2.55
C LEU A 227 16.89 -16.11 1.93
N PRO A 228 18.17 -16.48 1.93
CA PRO A 228 18.57 -17.82 1.53
C PRO A 228 17.84 -18.84 2.43
N SER A 229 17.13 -19.78 1.82
CA SER A 229 16.63 -20.95 2.53
C SER A 229 17.84 -21.70 3.09
N ASP A 230 17.81 -22.11 4.36
CA ASP A 230 18.79 -23.01 4.96
C ASP A 230 18.69 -24.44 4.36
N ASN A 231 18.54 -24.56 3.03
CA ASN A 231 18.84 -25.80 2.32
C ASN A 231 20.36 -25.88 2.24
N VAL A 232 20.94 -26.33 3.36
CA VAL A 232 22.27 -26.92 3.43
C VAL A 232 22.38 -27.87 2.23
N MET A 233 23.16 -27.49 1.22
CA MET A 233 23.68 -28.47 0.28
C MET A 233 24.53 -29.42 1.13
N GLU A 234 24.00 -30.60 1.42
CA GLU A 234 24.83 -31.73 1.86
C GLU A 234 25.91 -31.90 0.79
N LEU A 235 27.12 -31.45 1.11
CA LEU A 235 28.31 -31.80 0.37
C LEU A 235 28.38 -33.34 0.37
N PRO A 236 28.41 -34.00 -0.80
CA PRO A 236 28.60 -35.44 -0.82
C PRO A 236 29.95 -35.73 -0.19
N LEU A 237 29.92 -36.51 0.90
CA LEU A 237 31.12 -37.12 1.47
C LEU A 237 31.79 -37.92 0.34
N ALA A 238 32.97 -37.46 -0.06
CA ALA A 238 33.80 -38.17 -1.03
C ALA A 238 34.14 -39.56 -0.44
N ALA A 239 33.75 -40.60 -1.18
CA ALA A 239 34.16 -41.98 -0.96
C ALA A 239 35.53 -42.25 -1.58
#